data_AF-A0A0J7JZK6-F1
#
_entry.id   AF-A0A0J7JZK6-F1
#
_cell.length_a   1.000
_cell.length_b   1.000
_cell.length_c   1.000
_cell.angle_alpha   90.00
_cell.angle_beta   90.00
_cell.angle_gamma   90.00
#
_symmetry.space_group_name_H-M   'P 1'
#
loop_
_entity.id
_entity.type
_entity.pdbx_description
1 polymer ?
#
loop_
_entity_poly.entity_id
_entity_poly.type
_entity_poly.pdbx_seq_one_letter_code
_entity_poly.pdbx_strand_id
1 'polypeptide(L)'
;MLLKKEAWKKTQECIVEESRFKGKDYFKRFYDGNRKRPWFRKIRRERYFYTFINRIRANHYNLNEFLARKEYIDSSRCECGSEKENVNHVIRQCRKYEKEREVMDVELVKRNIAEDVLSVIEREKTG
;
A
#
# COMPACT_ATOMS: atom_id res chain seq x y z
N MET A 1 -32.16 12.61 1.42
CA MET A 1 -31.15 12.29 2.48
C MET A 1 -31.13 10.81 2.84
N LEU A 2 -32.28 10.10 2.86
CA LEU A 2 -32.37 8.65 3.08
C LEU A 2 -31.68 7.82 1.99
N LEU A 3 -31.97 8.08 0.71
CA LEU A 3 -31.39 7.31 -0.42
C LEU A 3 -29.86 7.25 -0.43
N LYS A 4 -29.19 8.36 -0.04
CA LYS A 4 -27.71 8.39 0.08
C LYS A 4 -27.19 7.49 1.20
N LYS A 5 -27.92 7.41 2.33
CA LYS A 5 -27.55 6.54 3.47
C LYS A 5 -27.77 5.07 3.12
N GLU A 6 -28.87 4.75 2.42
CA GLU A 6 -29.16 3.39 1.96
C GLU A 6 -28.17 2.92 0.90
N ALA A 7 -27.87 3.77 -0.08
CA ALA A 7 -26.85 3.46 -1.10
C ALA A 7 -25.48 3.21 -0.44
N TRP A 8 -25.07 4.05 0.51
CA TRP A 8 -23.84 3.84 1.26
C TRP A 8 -23.84 2.49 1.99
N LYS A 9 -24.92 2.17 2.72
CA LYS A 9 -25.04 0.91 3.46
C LYS A 9 -24.92 -0.31 2.53
N LYS A 10 -25.67 -0.31 1.41
CA LYS A 10 -25.58 -1.37 0.40
C LYS A 10 -24.17 -1.51 -0.18
N THR A 11 -23.50 -0.40 -0.46
CA THR A 11 -22.10 -0.43 -0.91
C THR A 11 -21.19 -1.05 0.14
N GLN A 12 -21.31 -0.66 1.42
CA GLN A 12 -20.48 -1.22 2.50
C GLN A 12 -20.70 -2.73 2.64
N GLU A 13 -21.96 -3.19 2.61
CA GLU A 13 -22.30 -4.62 2.67
C GLU A 13 -21.67 -5.39 1.50
N CYS A 14 -21.83 -4.88 0.28
CA CYS A 14 -21.29 -5.50 -0.93
C CYS A 14 -19.75 -5.61 -0.90
N ILE A 15 -19.04 -4.51 -0.59
CA ILE A 15 -17.57 -4.53 -0.61
C ILE A 15 -16.98 -5.38 0.53
N VAL A 16 -17.65 -5.45 1.69
CA VAL A 16 -17.22 -6.32 2.80
C VAL A 16 -17.41 -7.78 2.43
N GLU A 17 -18.52 -8.14 1.77
CA GLU A 17 -18.72 -9.51 1.28
C GLU A 17 -17.67 -9.89 0.23
N GLU A 18 -17.43 -9.02 -0.76
CA GLU A 18 -16.40 -9.25 -1.77
C GLU A 18 -14.99 -9.37 -1.16
N SER A 19 -14.74 -8.68 -0.04
CA SER A 19 -13.44 -8.70 0.64
C SER A 19 -13.03 -10.10 1.10
N ARG A 20 -13.98 -11.02 1.26
CA ARG A 20 -13.75 -12.43 1.58
C ARG A 20 -13.00 -13.19 0.50
N PHE A 21 -12.91 -12.64 -0.71
CA PHE A 21 -12.25 -13.26 -1.85
C PHE A 21 -11.22 -12.32 -2.49
N LYS A 22 -11.50 -11.01 -2.55
CA LYS A 22 -10.66 -10.00 -3.22
C LYS A 22 -10.17 -8.96 -2.23
N GLY A 23 -8.93 -8.49 -2.38
CA GLY A 23 -8.43 -7.39 -1.54
C GLY A 23 -8.38 -7.71 -0.05
N LYS A 24 -8.30 -9.00 0.36
CA LYS A 24 -8.25 -9.45 1.76
C LYS A 24 -7.23 -8.67 2.59
N ASP A 25 -6.01 -8.52 2.08
CA ASP A 25 -4.95 -7.79 2.75
C ASP A 25 -5.28 -6.31 2.92
N TYR A 26 -5.85 -5.68 1.89
CA TYR A 26 -6.30 -4.30 1.96
C TYR A 26 -7.40 -4.12 3.01
N PHE A 27 -8.41 -4.99 3.01
CA PHE A 27 -9.51 -4.91 3.96
C PHE A 27 -9.05 -5.18 5.40
N LYS A 28 -8.18 -6.16 5.59
CA LYS A 28 -7.58 -6.46 6.90
C LYS A 28 -6.75 -5.29 7.42
N ARG A 29 -5.98 -4.62 6.56
CA ARG A 29 -4.97 -3.64 6.99
C ARG A 29 -5.41 -2.19 6.88
N PHE A 30 -6.32 -1.81 5.99
CA PHE A 30 -6.56 -0.39 5.66
C PHE A 30 -8.04 0.01 5.60
N TYR A 31 -8.96 -0.95 5.45
CA TYR A 31 -10.38 -0.64 5.42
C TYR A 31 -10.90 -0.22 6.79
N ASP A 32 -11.72 0.82 6.80
CA ASP A 32 -12.47 1.30 7.95
C ASP A 32 -13.86 1.72 7.47
N GLY A 33 -14.87 0.90 7.78
CA GLY A 33 -16.26 1.12 7.38
C GLY A 33 -16.91 2.36 8.04
N ASN A 34 -16.30 2.92 9.08
CA ASN A 34 -16.76 4.15 9.71
C ASN A 34 -16.18 5.39 9.00
N ARG A 35 -15.11 5.24 8.21
CA ARG A 35 -14.41 6.35 7.55
C ARG A 35 -15.16 6.80 6.30
N LYS A 36 -15.84 7.95 6.40
CA LYS A 36 -16.58 8.57 5.26
C LYS A 36 -15.68 9.35 4.30
N ARG A 37 -14.39 9.47 4.60
CA ARG A 37 -13.42 10.30 3.87
C ARG A 37 -12.15 9.49 3.59
N PRO A 38 -11.51 9.66 2.42
CA PRO A 38 -10.30 8.93 2.10
C PRO A 38 -9.12 9.39 2.99
N TRP A 39 -8.17 8.50 3.21
CA TRP A 39 -6.97 8.75 4.01
C TRP A 39 -6.14 9.94 3.50
N PHE A 40 -6.17 10.20 2.19
CA PHE A 40 -5.42 11.28 1.56
C PHE A 40 -6.16 12.61 1.49
N ARG A 41 -7.30 12.78 2.18
CA ARG A 41 -8.12 14.00 2.09
C ARG A 41 -7.36 15.30 2.37
N LYS A 42 -6.39 15.26 3.30
CA LYS A 42 -5.59 16.42 3.70
C LYS A 42 -4.29 16.56 2.89
N ILE A 43 -4.00 15.61 2.00
CA ILE A 43 -2.78 15.58 1.20
C ILE A 43 -3.08 16.23 -0.15
N ARG A 44 -2.24 17.19 -0.55
CA ARG A 44 -2.31 17.82 -1.89
C ARG A 44 -1.12 17.37 -2.73
N ARG A 45 -1.37 16.41 -3.60
CA ARG A 45 -0.47 15.84 -4.59
C ARG A 45 -1.22 15.53 -5.88
N GLU A 46 -0.47 15.20 -6.92
CA GLU A 46 -0.99 14.74 -8.20
C GLU A 46 -1.69 13.38 -8.11
N ARG A 47 -2.54 13.07 -9.10
CA ARG A 47 -3.30 11.81 -9.16
C ARG A 47 -2.41 10.57 -9.07
N TYR A 48 -1.23 10.64 -9.67
CA TYR A 48 -0.27 9.54 -9.69
C TYR A 48 0.13 9.12 -8.27
N PHE A 49 0.45 10.07 -7.40
CA PHE A 49 0.81 9.80 -6.00
C PHE A 49 -0.25 8.95 -5.28
N TYR A 50 -1.52 9.36 -5.31
CA TYR A 50 -2.58 8.61 -4.62
C TYR A 50 -2.78 7.21 -5.22
N THR A 51 -2.67 7.10 -6.54
CA THR A 51 -2.82 5.83 -7.26
C THR A 51 -1.70 4.87 -6.88
N PHE A 52 -0.46 5.37 -6.81
CA PHE A 52 0.72 4.61 -6.40
C PHE A 52 0.61 4.12 -4.96
N ILE A 53 0.28 4.98 -4.00
CA ILE A 53 0.14 4.57 -2.60
C ILE A 53 -1.01 3.56 -2.41
N ASN A 54 -2.14 3.75 -3.11
CA ASN A 54 -3.24 2.78 -3.05
C ASN A 54 -2.85 1.41 -3.65
N ARG A 55 -2.04 1.39 -4.73
CA ARG A 55 -1.48 0.15 -5.28
C ARG A 55 -0.56 -0.56 -4.28
N ILE A 56 0.29 0.18 -3.58
CA ILE A 56 1.12 -0.38 -2.49
C ILE A 56 0.24 -0.96 -1.38
N ARG A 57 -0.74 -0.20 -0.89
CA ARG A 57 -1.68 -0.66 0.15
C ARG A 57 -2.49 -1.89 -0.27
N ALA A 58 -2.82 -2.00 -1.54
CA ALA A 58 -3.52 -3.16 -2.08
C ALA A 58 -2.60 -4.37 -2.33
N ASN A 59 -1.26 -4.21 -2.25
CA ASN A 59 -0.28 -5.19 -2.71
C ASN A 59 -0.47 -5.51 -4.21
N HIS A 60 -0.68 -4.47 -5.03
CA HIS A 60 -0.92 -4.50 -6.47
C HIS A 60 0.18 -3.73 -7.22
N TYR A 61 1.36 -4.32 -7.32
CA TYR A 61 2.52 -3.75 -8.01
C TYR A 61 3.30 -4.82 -8.77
N ASN A 62 4.10 -4.40 -9.75
CA ASN A 62 4.82 -5.29 -10.67
C ASN A 62 6.20 -5.68 -10.10
N LEU A 63 6.20 -6.30 -8.92
CA LEU A 63 7.42 -6.89 -8.34
C LEU A 63 7.36 -8.41 -8.41
N ASN A 64 8.51 -9.06 -8.46
CA ASN A 64 8.58 -10.49 -8.76
C ASN A 64 7.81 -11.37 -7.76
N GLU A 65 7.74 -11.02 -6.47
CA GLU A 65 6.90 -11.76 -5.51
C GLU A 65 5.42 -11.75 -5.91
N PHE A 66 4.89 -10.62 -6.36
CA PHE A 66 3.50 -10.51 -6.79
C PHE A 66 3.27 -11.23 -8.11
N LEU A 67 4.16 -11.06 -9.08
CA LEU A 67 4.05 -11.67 -10.42
C LEU A 67 4.14 -13.19 -10.36
N ALA A 68 5.08 -13.73 -9.57
CA ALA A 68 5.23 -15.17 -9.37
C ALA A 68 4.02 -15.79 -8.67
N ARG A 69 3.45 -15.11 -7.66
CA ARG A 69 2.19 -15.53 -7.02
C ARG A 69 1.00 -15.58 -7.99
N LYS A 70 1.07 -14.82 -9.08
CA LYS A 70 0.07 -14.80 -10.15
C LYS A 70 0.45 -15.68 -11.35
N GLU A 71 1.52 -16.45 -11.22
CA GLU A 71 2.01 -17.38 -12.25
C GLU A 71 2.36 -16.66 -13.57
N TYR A 72 2.68 -15.35 -13.50
CA TYR A 72 3.16 -14.59 -14.67
C TYR A 72 4.65 -14.81 -14.94
N ILE A 73 5.41 -15.19 -13.91
CA ILE A 73 6.83 -15.50 -13.98
C ILE A 73 7.13 -16.67 -13.02
N ASP A 74 8.21 -17.39 -13.27
CA ASP A 74 8.55 -18.60 -12.50
C ASP A 74 9.26 -18.32 -11.17
N SER A 75 9.81 -17.12 -10.99
CA SER A 75 10.66 -16.81 -9.84
C SER A 75 10.26 -15.51 -9.15
N SER A 76 10.13 -15.58 -7.82
CA SER A 76 9.93 -14.39 -6.98
C SER A 76 11.22 -13.62 -6.69
N ARG A 77 12.39 -14.15 -7.08
CA ARG A 77 13.71 -13.61 -6.72
C ARG A 77 13.94 -12.24 -7.31
N CYS A 78 14.63 -11.38 -6.57
CA CYS A 78 15.14 -10.12 -7.11
C CYS A 78 16.48 -10.37 -7.82
N GLU A 79 16.76 -9.64 -8.89
CA GLU A 79 18.06 -9.73 -9.58
C GLU A 79 19.24 -9.28 -8.69
N CYS A 80 18.98 -8.60 -7.56
CA CYS A 80 20.02 -8.30 -6.56
C CYS A 80 20.44 -9.52 -5.72
N GLY A 81 19.83 -10.69 -5.96
CA GLY A 81 20.11 -11.95 -5.27
C GLY A 81 19.14 -12.31 -4.15
N SER A 82 18.24 -11.41 -3.75
CA SER A 82 17.25 -11.70 -2.70
C SER A 82 16.24 -12.76 -3.15
N GLU A 83 15.80 -13.61 -2.21
CA GLU A 83 14.81 -14.67 -2.44
C GLU A 83 13.46 -14.14 -2.93
N LYS A 84 13.08 -12.93 -2.51
CA LYS A 84 11.79 -12.32 -2.84
C LYS A 84 11.94 -10.84 -3.14
N GLU A 85 11.47 -10.41 -4.31
CA GLU A 85 11.30 -9.01 -4.65
C GLU A 85 9.92 -8.53 -4.22
N ASN A 86 9.84 -7.92 -3.04
CA ASN A 86 8.63 -7.28 -2.53
C ASN A 86 8.88 -5.82 -2.18
N VAL A 87 7.82 -5.08 -1.84
CA VAL A 87 7.93 -3.63 -1.61
C VAL A 87 8.87 -3.29 -0.46
N ASN A 88 8.88 -4.09 0.60
CA ASN A 88 9.79 -3.88 1.72
C ASN A 88 11.24 -4.09 1.30
N HIS A 89 11.51 -5.16 0.55
CA HIS A 89 12.82 -5.42 -0.03
C HIS A 89 13.28 -4.23 -0.89
N VAL A 90 12.46 -3.81 -1.86
CA VAL A 90 12.79 -2.69 -2.78
C VAL A 90 13.11 -1.41 -2.00
N ILE A 91 12.27 -1.04 -1.04
CA ILE A 91 12.39 0.23 -0.31
C ILE A 91 13.50 0.22 0.74
N ARG A 92 13.79 -0.92 1.38
CA ARG A 92 14.68 -0.97 2.57
C ARG A 92 15.98 -1.75 2.37
N GLN A 93 16.04 -2.71 1.46
CA GLN A 93 17.09 -3.74 1.46
C GLN A 93 17.75 -3.95 0.09
N CYS A 94 17.07 -3.60 -1.00
CA CYS A 94 17.48 -3.95 -2.34
C CYS A 94 18.72 -3.18 -2.78
N ARG A 95 19.84 -3.88 -2.99
CA ARG A 95 21.12 -3.26 -3.37
C ARG A 95 21.04 -2.40 -4.64
N LYS A 96 20.06 -2.65 -5.52
CA LYS A 96 19.83 -1.82 -6.71
C LYS A 96 19.50 -0.36 -6.40
N TYR A 97 18.87 -0.11 -5.24
CA TYR A 97 18.33 1.19 -4.85
C TYR A 97 19.06 1.80 -3.65
N GLU A 98 20.34 1.48 -3.47
CA GLU A 98 21.12 1.94 -2.32
C GLU A 98 21.29 3.46 -2.32
N LYS A 99 21.64 4.05 -3.48
CA LYS A 99 21.80 5.50 -3.63
C LYS A 99 20.50 6.26 -3.40
N GLU A 100 19.39 5.75 -3.92
CA GLU A 100 18.06 6.32 -3.73
C GLU A 100 17.64 6.25 -2.26
N ARG A 101 17.98 5.16 -1.56
CA ARG A 101 17.74 5.03 -0.12
C ARG A 101 18.56 6.02 0.68
N GLU A 102 19.83 6.26 0.35
CA GLU A 102 20.64 7.26 1.05
C GLU A 102 19.99 8.65 0.98
N VAL A 103 19.49 9.03 -0.21
CA VAL A 103 18.75 10.29 -0.39
C VAL A 103 17.46 10.30 0.43
N MET A 104 16.71 9.19 0.42
CA MET A 104 15.50 9.04 1.22
C MET A 104 15.79 9.15 2.73
N ASP A 105 16.84 8.51 3.22
CA ASP A 105 17.19 8.48 4.64
C ASP A 105 17.59 9.86 5.15
N VAL A 106 18.35 10.64 4.36
CA VAL A 106 18.65 12.05 4.67
C VAL A 106 17.35 12.85 4.81
N GLU A 107 16.40 12.64 3.91
CA GLU A 107 15.10 13.31 3.92
C GLU A 107 14.19 12.86 5.08
N LEU A 108 14.27 11.60 5.51
CA LEU A 108 13.53 11.08 6.66
C LEU A 108 14.08 11.61 7.98
N VAL A 109 15.42 11.68 8.11
CA VAL A 109 16.09 12.26 9.29
C VAL A 109 15.71 13.73 9.47
N LYS A 110 15.73 14.52 8.38
CA LYS A 110 15.27 15.93 8.41
C LYS A 110 13.83 16.08 8.91
N ARG A 111 12.98 15.07 8.69
CA ARG A 111 11.57 15.05 9.09
C ARG A 111 11.32 14.36 10.43
N ASN A 112 12.37 13.90 11.10
CA ASN A 112 12.30 13.13 12.35
C ASN A 112 11.40 11.88 12.25
N ILE A 113 11.47 11.17 11.12
CA ILE A 113 10.73 9.91 10.89
C ILE A 113 11.73 8.75 11.01
N ALA A 114 11.75 8.07 12.16
CA ALA A 114 12.71 7.01 12.47
C ALA A 114 12.14 5.57 12.33
N GLU A 115 10.97 5.40 11.71
CA GLU A 115 10.20 4.15 11.77
C GLU A 115 10.21 3.36 10.44
N ASP A 116 9.85 2.07 10.52
CA ASP A 116 9.66 1.18 9.37
C ASP A 116 8.59 1.72 8.37
N VAL A 117 8.74 1.42 7.08
CA VAL A 117 7.83 2.00 6.05
C VAL A 117 6.42 1.47 6.22
N LEU A 118 6.25 0.19 6.59
CA LEU A 118 4.91 -0.35 6.82
C LEU A 118 4.31 0.23 8.09
N SER A 119 5.09 0.46 9.16
CA SER A 119 4.59 1.12 10.37
C SER A 119 4.19 2.58 10.12
N VAL A 120 4.92 3.32 9.26
CA VAL A 120 4.52 4.66 8.82
C VAL A 120 3.21 4.61 8.01
N ILE A 121 3.08 3.67 7.07
CA ILE A 121 1.87 3.49 6.26
C ILE A 121 0.66 3.06 7.10
N GLU A 122 0.88 2.30 8.18
CA GLU A 122 -0.15 1.84 9.11
C GLU A 122 -0.58 2.92 10.11
N ARG A 123 0.31 3.83 10.54
CA ARG A 123 -0.01 4.96 11.44
C ARG A 123 -0.95 5.99 10.84
N GLU A 124 -0.96 6.18 9.52
CA GLU A 124 -1.89 7.09 8.82
C GLU A 124 -3.38 6.63 8.88
N LYS A 125 -3.70 5.62 9.70
CA LYS A 125 -5.06 5.28 10.12
C LYS A 125 -5.70 6.33 11.04
N THR A 126 -4.91 7.05 11.84
CA THR A 126 -5.43 7.91 12.93
C THR A 126 -5.58 9.40 12.58
N GLY A 127 -5.32 9.81 11.33
CA GLY A 127 -5.40 11.21 10.86
C GLY A 127 -6.69 11.66 10.15
#